data_AF-A0A937XP03-F1
#
_entry.id   AF-A0A937XP03-F1
#
_cell.length_a   1.000
_cell.length_b   1.000
_cell.length_c   1.000
_cell.angle_alpha   90.00
_cell.angle_beta   90.00
_cell.angle_gamma   90.00
#
_symmetry.space_group_name_H-M   'P 1'
#
loop_
_entity.id
_entity.type
_entity.pdbx_description
1 polymer ?
#
loop_
_entity_poly.entity_id
_entity_poly.type
_entity_poly.pdbx_seq_one_letter_code
_entity_poly.pdbx_strand_id
1 'polypeptide(L)'
;MSQSVKLTPNIELDNQPRRHWVQLGLAAGLTTGLSFGLPGLAGAQTGFPNRPMKMIVPWTPGQATDLVGRIAAQEISKALGQAVVVENKAGAGGLIGTNA
;
A
#
# COMPACT_ATOMS: atom_id res chain seq x y z
N MET A 1 79.06 15.98 24.36
CA MET A 1 79.24 14.52 24.20
C MET A 1 78.47 13.85 25.33
N SER A 2 77.42 13.07 25.00
CA SER A 2 76.52 12.25 25.85
C SER A 2 75.83 12.90 27.05
N GLN A 3 74.53 13.22 27.01
CA GLN A 3 73.35 12.32 27.17
C GLN A 3 73.38 11.53 28.49
N SER A 4 72.37 11.47 29.35
CA SER A 4 71.05 12.08 29.48
C SER A 4 70.61 11.75 30.92
N VAL A 5 70.22 12.75 31.70
CA VAL A 5 69.39 12.56 32.90
C VAL A 5 67.96 12.86 32.47
N LYS A 6 67.02 11.96 32.72
CA LYS A 6 65.63 12.32 33.02
C LYS A 6 64.89 11.15 33.67
N LEU A 7 64.75 11.31 34.99
CA LEU A 7 63.75 10.69 35.83
C LEU A 7 62.35 11.14 35.37
N THR A 8 61.47 10.20 35.05
CA THR A 8 60.03 10.30 35.38
C THR A 8 59.36 8.94 35.18
N PRO A 9 58.71 8.36 36.20
CA PRO A 9 57.70 7.33 36.01
C PRO A 9 56.39 8.04 35.68
N ASN A 10 55.75 7.75 34.55
CA ASN A 10 54.34 8.11 34.36
C ASN A 10 53.71 7.36 33.17
N ILE A 11 52.71 6.56 33.53
CA ILE A 11 51.49 6.23 32.77
C ILE A 11 51.67 5.19 31.66
N GLU A 12 51.51 3.91 32.04
CA GLU A 12 51.32 2.80 31.11
C GLU A 12 49.86 2.78 30.60
N LEU A 13 49.69 3.52 29.51
CA LEU A 13 48.69 3.45 28.43
C LEU A 13 47.58 2.39 28.53
N ASP A 14 46.37 2.81 28.90
CA ASP A 14 45.13 2.18 28.40
C ASP A 14 45.00 2.49 26.90
N ASN A 15 45.20 1.48 26.05
CA ASN A 15 44.91 1.58 24.63
C ASN A 15 44.49 0.21 24.07
N GLN A 16 43.32 -0.26 24.52
CA GLN A 16 42.69 -1.48 24.03
C GLN A 16 42.51 -1.44 22.49
N PRO A 17 42.89 -2.53 21.77
CA PRO A 17 43.04 -2.50 20.32
C PRO A 17 41.70 -2.53 19.56
N ARG A 18 41.61 -1.66 18.56
CA ARG A 18 40.57 -1.36 17.55
C ARG A 18 40.00 -2.54 16.74
N ARG A 19 39.70 -3.68 17.37
CA ARG A 19 39.38 -4.95 16.68
C ARG A 19 37.91 -5.39 16.78
N HIS A 20 37.12 -4.84 17.70
CA HIS A 20 35.69 -5.20 17.81
C HIS A 20 34.80 -4.59 16.72
N TRP A 21 35.18 -3.48 16.11
CA TRP A 21 34.36 -2.82 15.09
C TRP A 21 34.33 -3.57 13.74
N VAL A 22 35.29 -4.46 13.50
CA VAL A 22 35.32 -5.26 12.25
C VAL A 22 34.38 -6.47 12.34
N GLN A 23 34.01 -6.93 13.54
CA GLN A 23 33.09 -8.07 13.70
C GLN A 23 31.60 -7.68 13.61
N LEU A 24 31.25 -6.39 13.73
CA LEU A 24 29.88 -5.90 13.52
C LEU A 24 29.52 -5.68 12.04
N GLY A 25 30.50 -5.61 11.14
CA GLY A 25 30.25 -5.40 9.70
C GLY A 25 29.86 -6.65 8.92
N LEU A 26 30.23 -7.85 9.41
CA LEU A 26 30.02 -9.12 8.68
C LEU A 26 28.75 -9.89 9.07
N ALA A 27 28.05 -9.47 10.14
CA ALA A 27 26.73 -10.01 10.47
C ALA A 27 25.58 -9.23 9.79
N ALA A 28 25.82 -8.00 9.32
CA ALA A 28 24.81 -7.17 8.64
C ALA A 28 24.75 -7.37 7.10
N GLY A 29 25.67 -8.16 6.54
CA GLY A 29 25.74 -8.42 5.10
C GLY A 29 24.83 -9.53 4.59
N LEU A 30 24.41 -10.47 5.46
CA LEU A 30 23.62 -11.64 5.05
C LEU A 30 22.11 -11.54 5.33
N THR A 31 21.66 -10.56 6.12
CA THR A 31 20.22 -10.32 6.36
C THR A 31 19.62 -9.24 5.47
N THR A 32 20.45 -8.43 4.80
CA THR A 32 20.00 -7.30 3.96
C THR A 32 19.82 -7.69 2.48
N GLY A 33 20.02 -8.96 2.14
CA GLY A 33 19.84 -9.48 0.77
C GLY A 33 18.46 -10.09 0.49
N LEU A 34 17.66 -10.41 1.51
CA LEU A 34 16.32 -11.02 1.32
C LEU A 34 15.19 -10.02 1.15
N SER A 35 15.46 -8.72 1.26
CA SER A 35 14.44 -7.66 1.17
C SER A 35 14.25 -7.12 -0.25
N PHE A 36 14.99 -7.61 -1.25
CA PHE A 36 14.60 -7.44 -2.65
C PHE A 36 13.38 -8.31 -2.90
N GLY A 37 12.24 -7.73 -2.54
CA GLY A 37 10.94 -8.37 -2.51
C GLY A 37 10.72 -9.23 -3.73
N LEU A 38 10.29 -10.46 -3.48
CA LEU A 38 9.42 -11.18 -4.39
C LEU A 38 8.50 -10.12 -5.03
N PRO A 39 8.47 -9.93 -6.35
CA PRO A 39 7.40 -9.17 -6.98
C PRO A 39 6.12 -9.91 -6.60
N GLY A 40 5.54 -9.50 -5.48
CA GLY A 40 4.35 -10.10 -4.92
C GLY A 40 3.34 -10.01 -6.03
N LEU A 41 2.89 -11.19 -6.47
CA LEU A 41 1.89 -11.43 -7.50
C LEU A 41 0.97 -10.22 -7.64
N ALA A 42 1.36 -9.26 -8.47
CA ALA A 42 0.50 -8.18 -8.88
C ALA A 42 -0.41 -8.86 -9.90
N GLY A 43 -1.40 -9.60 -9.39
CA GLY A 43 -2.43 -10.19 -10.21
C GLY A 43 -3.14 -9.03 -10.89
N ALA A 44 -2.82 -8.81 -12.16
CA ALA A 44 -3.65 -7.98 -13.02
C ALA A 44 -5.10 -8.45 -12.83
N GLN A 45 -6.01 -7.54 -12.51
CA GLN A 45 -7.41 -7.88 -12.32
C GLN A 45 -7.92 -8.49 -13.63
N THR A 46 -8.08 -9.82 -13.67
CA THR A 46 -8.46 -10.54 -14.88
C THR A 46 -9.93 -10.30 -15.16
N GLY A 47 -10.23 -9.46 -16.15
CA GLY A 47 -11.59 -9.19 -16.59
C GLY A 47 -12.30 -8.14 -15.74
N PHE A 48 -13.25 -7.45 -16.35
CA PHE A 48 -14.19 -6.56 -15.69
C PHE A 48 -15.59 -7.11 -15.96
N PRO A 49 -16.49 -7.15 -14.95
CA PRO A 49 -16.36 -6.73 -13.56
C PRO A 49 -15.96 -7.88 -12.62
N ASN A 50 -15.18 -7.58 -11.58
CA ASN A 50 -14.77 -8.58 -10.55
C ASN A 50 -15.60 -8.53 -9.27
N ARG A 51 -16.57 -7.62 -9.19
CA ARG A 51 -17.41 -7.41 -8.02
C ARG A 51 -18.77 -6.87 -8.46
N PRO A 52 -19.82 -7.06 -7.62
CA PRO A 52 -21.09 -6.41 -7.83
C PRO A 52 -20.93 -4.90 -8.00
N MET A 53 -21.70 -4.34 -8.94
CA MET A 53 -21.71 -2.92 -9.25
C MET A 53 -22.94 -2.25 -8.67
N LYS A 54 -22.81 -0.94 -8.40
CA LYS A 54 -23.92 -0.09 -7.97
C LYS A 54 -24.26 0.84 -9.10
N MET A 55 -25.55 0.96 -9.41
CA MET A 55 -26.06 1.91 -10.37
C MET A 55 -26.81 3.00 -9.61
N ILE A 56 -26.29 4.22 -9.64
CA ILE A 56 -26.89 5.34 -8.92
C ILE A 56 -28.02 5.93 -9.75
N VAL A 57 -29.20 6.01 -9.16
CA VAL A 57 -30.34 6.74 -9.73
C VAL A 57 -30.53 8.01 -8.91
N PRO A 58 -30.37 9.22 -9.49
CA PRO A 58 -30.43 10.50 -8.77
C PRO A 58 -31.86 10.96 -8.48
N TRP A 59 -32.79 10.02 -8.31
CA TRP A 59 -34.22 10.27 -8.14
C TRP A 59 -34.81 9.35 -7.06
N THR A 60 -35.96 9.73 -6.54
CA THR A 60 -36.73 8.91 -5.60
C THR A 60 -37.11 7.55 -6.23
N PRO A 61 -37.16 6.46 -5.43
CA PRO A 61 -37.58 5.15 -5.91
C PRO A 61 -38.99 5.19 -6.52
N GLY A 62 -39.25 4.36 -7.54
CA GLY A 62 -40.57 4.23 -8.16
C GLY A 62 -40.92 5.27 -9.22
N GLN A 63 -40.08 6.29 -9.46
CA GLN A 63 -40.25 7.19 -10.61
C GLN A 63 -39.86 6.49 -11.92
N ALA A 64 -40.28 7.05 -13.06
CA ALA A 64 -39.97 6.49 -14.39
C ALA A 64 -38.48 6.19 -14.59
N THR A 65 -37.59 7.09 -14.12
CA THR A 65 -36.14 6.90 -14.19
C THR A 65 -35.63 5.72 -13.35
N ASP A 66 -36.22 5.47 -12.18
CA ASP A 66 -35.88 4.31 -11.34
C ASP A 66 -36.33 3.00 -11.98
N LEU A 67 -37.53 2.97 -12.56
CA LEU A 67 -38.04 1.79 -13.26
C LEU A 67 -37.15 1.43 -14.47
N VAL A 68 -36.84 2.42 -15.32
CA VAL A 68 -35.92 2.24 -16.46
C VAL A 68 -34.54 1.81 -15.96
N GLY A 69 -34.05 2.41 -14.88
CA GLY A 69 -32.80 2.03 -14.25
C GLY A 69 -32.78 0.56 -13.84
N ARG A 70 -33.83 0.06 -13.17
CA ARG A 70 -33.91 -1.34 -12.73
C ARG A 70 -33.92 -2.32 -13.91
N ILE A 71 -34.60 -1.98 -15.00
CA ILE A 71 -34.58 -2.79 -16.24
C ILE A 71 -33.16 -2.81 -16.83
N ALA A 72 -32.51 -1.65 -16.93
CA ALA A 72 -31.14 -1.55 -17.43
C ALA A 72 -30.16 -2.35 -16.56
N ALA A 73 -30.26 -2.24 -15.23
CA ALA A 73 -29.43 -3.00 -14.30
C ALA A 73 -29.58 -4.51 -14.46
N GLN A 74 -30.80 -5.00 -14.71
CA GLN A 74 -31.04 -6.43 -14.98
C GLN A 74 -30.35 -6.89 -16.27
N GLU A 75 -30.47 -6.14 -17.37
CA GLU A 75 -29.84 -6.50 -18.64
C GLU A 75 -28.31 -6.41 -18.58
N ILE A 76 -27.78 -5.38 -17.93
CA ILE A 76 -26.33 -5.25 -17.70
C ILE A 76 -25.82 -6.41 -16.84
N SER A 77 -26.59 -6.80 -15.81
CA SER A 77 -26.23 -7.92 -14.95
C SER A 77 -26.16 -9.24 -15.72
N LYS A 78 -27.11 -9.49 -16.63
CA LYS A 78 -27.10 -10.65 -17.53
C LYS A 78 -25.89 -10.62 -18.48
N ALA A 79 -25.59 -9.46 -19.07
CA ALA A 79 -24.49 -9.31 -20.03
C ALA A 79 -23.11 -9.48 -19.38
N LEU A 80 -22.95 -9.00 -18.13
CA LEU A 80 -21.66 -8.98 -17.43
C LEU A 80 -21.47 -10.16 -16.46
N GLY A 81 -22.51 -10.96 -16.23
CA GLY A 81 -22.46 -12.10 -15.29
C GLY A 81 -22.24 -11.69 -13.83
N GLN A 82 -22.40 -10.40 -13.51
CA GLN A 82 -22.21 -9.83 -12.18
C GLN A 82 -23.45 -9.06 -11.76
N ALA A 83 -23.75 -9.06 -10.46
CA ALA A 83 -24.89 -8.34 -9.93
C ALA A 83 -24.74 -6.82 -10.11
N VAL A 84 -25.82 -6.16 -10.57
CA VAL A 84 -25.93 -4.70 -10.61
C VAL A 84 -27.07 -4.29 -9.69
N VAL A 85 -26.74 -3.53 -8.64
CA VAL A 85 -27.69 -3.10 -7.60
C VAL A 85 -28.04 -1.64 -7.82
N VAL A 86 -29.34 -1.32 -7.88
CA VAL A 86 -29.81 0.05 -7.99
C VAL A 86 -29.81 0.73 -6.62
N GLU A 87 -29.12 1.87 -6.50
CA GLU A 87 -29.08 2.70 -5.30
C GLU A 87 -29.65 4.08 -5.62
N ASN A 88 -30.75 4.45 -4.97
CA ASN A 88 -31.40 5.74 -5.17
C ASN A 88 -30.76 6.79 -4.26
N LYS A 89 -30.09 7.78 -4.84
CA LYS A 89 -29.50 8.93 -4.13
C LYS A 89 -30.17 10.22 -4.58
N ALA A 90 -31.32 10.52 -3.97
CA ALA A 90 -32.09 11.71 -4.29
C ALA A 90 -31.56 12.97 -3.58
N GLY A 91 -31.83 14.15 -4.15
CA GLY A 91 -31.60 15.46 -3.52
C GLY A 91 -30.86 16.45 -4.44
N ALA A 92 -30.98 17.75 -4.10
CA ALA A 92 -30.42 18.88 -4.88
C ALA A 92 -30.70 18.79 -6.40
N GLY A 93 -31.92 18.42 -6.79
CA GLY A 93 -32.29 18.27 -8.20
C GLY A 93 -31.56 17.15 -8.95
N GLY A 94 -30.94 16.19 -8.22
CA GLY A 94 -30.19 15.08 -8.78
C GLY A 94 -28.67 15.23 -8.66
N LEU A 95 -28.15 16.41 -8.26
CA LEU A 95 -26.71 16.65 -8.12
C LEU A 95 -26.04 15.73 -7.10
N ILE A 96 -26.74 15.32 -6.04
CA ILE A 96 -26.21 14.40 -5.02
C ILE A 96 -25.93 13.02 -5.63
N GLY A 97 -26.81 12.53 -6.50
CA GLY A 97 -26.64 11.24 -7.16
C GLY A 97 -25.66 11.27 -8.33
N THR A 98 -25.50 12.42 -9.00
CA THR A 98 -24.51 12.57 -10.09
C THR A 98 -23.07 12.56 -9.59
N ASN A 99 -22.82 13.03 -8.35
CA ASN A 99 -21.48 13.10 -7.75
C ASN A 99 -21.15 11.91 -6.82
N ALA A 100 -21.91 10.82 -6.94
CA ALA A 100 -21.99 9.74 -5.95
C ALA A 100 -21.00 8.59 -6.12
#